data_AF-A0A2G9Q6P0-F1
#
_entry.id   AF-A0A2G9Q6P0-F1
#
_cell.length_a   1.000
_cell.length_b   1.000
_cell.length_c   1.000
_cell.angle_alpha   90.00
_cell.angle_beta   90.00
_cell.angle_gamma   90.00
#
_symmetry.space_group_name_H-M   'P 1'
#
loop_
_entity.id
_entity.type
_entity.pdbx_description
1 polymer ?
#
loop_
_entity_poly.entity_id
_entity_poly.type
_entity_poly.pdbx_seq_one_letter_code
_entity_poly.pdbx_strand_id
1 'polypeptide(L)' 'MGGTLVMEVDVVPGTLEYSAVQQKFQKSCGNKILKILRVQNRDLWLNYQIKKQNIDSKNGSTTNEKELFHGTDFASIQ' A
#
# COMPACT_ATOMS: atom_id res chain seq x y z
N MET A 1 -4.91 26.13 -4.13
CA MET A 1 -4.06 24.93 -3.96
C MET A 1 -5.01 23.74 -3.95
N GLY A 2 -5.05 22.97 -5.04
CA GLY A 2 -6.08 21.95 -5.28
C GLY A 2 -5.94 20.77 -4.32
N GLY A 3 -7.07 20.25 -3.84
CA GLY A 3 -7.08 19.11 -2.92
C GLY A 3 -6.38 17.89 -3.51
N THR A 4 -5.69 17.12 -2.66
CA THR A 4 -5.08 15.85 -3.04
C THR A 4 -6.18 14.90 -3.46
N LEU A 5 -6.18 14.53 -4.74
CA LEU A 5 -7.12 13.54 -5.28
C LEU A 5 -6.66 12.15 -4.83
N VAL A 6 -7.41 11.56 -3.89
CA VAL A 6 -7.28 10.15 -3.50
C VAL A 6 -8.35 9.35 -4.23
N MET A 7 -7.95 8.25 -4.84
CA MET A 7 -8.89 7.29 -5.44
C MET A 7 -8.65 5.92 -4.85
N GLU A 8 -9.74 5.26 -4.45
CA GLU A 8 -9.75 3.83 -4.18
C GLU A 8 -10.15 3.10 -5.46
N VAL A 9 -9.32 2.16 -5.91
CA VAL A 9 -9.59 1.37 -7.11
C VAL A 9 -9.75 -0.08 -6.72
N ASP A 10 -10.86 -0.70 -7.12
CA ASP A 10 -11.09 -2.12 -6.89
C ASP A 10 -10.02 -2.96 -7.61
N VAL A 11 -9.33 -3.80 -6.83
CA VAL A 11 -8.43 -4.80 -7.37
C VAL A 11 -9.24 -6.06 -7.60
N VAL A 12 -9.58 -6.31 -8.85
CA VAL A 12 -10.49 -7.41 -9.23
C VAL A 12 -9.91 -8.76 -8.78
N PRO A 13 -10.70 -9.63 -8.13
CA PRO A 13 -10.29 -10.98 -7.78
C PRO A 13 -9.78 -11.78 -8.98
N GLY A 14 -8.73 -12.60 -8.76
CA GLY A 14 -8.10 -13.40 -9.82
C GLY A 14 -7.03 -12.66 -10.62
N THR A 15 -6.86 -11.35 -10.45
CA THR A 15 -5.69 -10.63 -10.99
C THR A 15 -4.41 -11.04 -10.24
N LEU A 16 -3.26 -10.81 -10.88
CA LEU A 16 -1.95 -11.04 -10.26
C LEU A 16 -1.76 -10.19 -8.99
N GLU A 17 -2.20 -8.93 -9.03
CA GLU A 17 -2.14 -8.01 -7.89
C GLU A 17 -2.99 -8.51 -6.71
N TYR A 18 -4.24 -8.89 -6.97
CA TYR A 18 -5.11 -9.45 -5.93
C TYR A 18 -4.47 -10.68 -5.31
N SER A 19 -4.01 -11.61 -6.14
CA SER A 19 -3.41 -12.88 -5.71
C SER A 19 -2.16 -12.65 -4.86
N ALA A 20 -1.31 -11.69 -5.24
CA ALA A 20 -0.11 -11.35 -4.48
C ALA A 20 -0.42 -10.79 -3.09
N VAL A 21 -1.38 -9.85 -2.99
CA VAL A 21 -1.79 -9.26 -1.70
C VAL A 21 -2.50 -10.31 -0.84
N GLN A 22 -3.43 -11.07 -1.43
CA GLN A 22 -4.13 -12.16 -0.77
C GLN A 22 -3.15 -13.16 -0.16
N GLN A 23 -2.17 -13.64 -0.93
CA GLN A 23 -1.19 -14.62 -0.44
C GLN A 23 -0.38 -14.07 0.73
N LYS A 24 0.04 -12.80 0.70
CA LYS A 24 0.78 -12.18 1.83
C LYS A 24 -0.07 -12.13 3.10
N PHE A 25 -1.34 -11.75 3.00
CA PHE A 25 -2.26 -11.70 4.14
C PHE A 25 -2.56 -13.10 4.70
N GLN A 26 -2.84 -14.06 3.81
CA GLN A 26 -3.23 -15.42 4.18
C GLN A 26 -2.09 -16.27 4.77
N LYS A 27 -0.84 -15.82 4.68
CA LYS A 27 0.30 -16.46 5.38
C LYS A 27 0.07 -16.59 6.89
N SER A 28 -0.64 -15.64 7.50
CA SER A 28 -0.89 -15.64 8.94
C SER A 28 -2.33 -15.31 9.33
N CYS A 29 -3.21 -15.03 8.37
CA CYS A 29 -4.60 -14.65 8.63
C CYS A 29 -5.59 -15.47 7.78
N GLY A 30 -6.38 -16.33 8.43
CA GLY A 30 -7.39 -17.18 7.77
C GLY A 30 -8.73 -16.48 7.49
N ASN A 31 -8.85 -15.20 7.80
CA ASN A 31 -10.11 -14.45 7.64
C ASN A 31 -10.49 -14.29 6.16
N LYS A 32 -11.80 -14.31 5.89
CA LYS A 32 -12.34 -14.06 4.55
C LYS A 32 -12.09 -12.60 4.16
N ILE A 33 -11.41 -12.41 3.03
CA ILE A 33 -11.22 -11.09 2.40
C ILE A 33 -12.53 -10.70 1.70
N LEU A 34 -13.08 -9.53 2.02
CA LEU A 34 -14.29 -9.02 1.38
C LEU A 34 -13.99 -8.24 0.08
N LYS A 35 -12.95 -7.40 0.11
CA LYS A 35 -12.47 -6.62 -1.02
C LYS A 35 -10.99 -6.26 -0.81
N ILE A 36 -10.29 -5.98 -1.91
CA ILE A 36 -8.95 -5.37 -1.90
C ILE A 36 -9.05 -4.10 -2.74
N LEU A 37 -8.72 -2.96 -2.14
CA LEU A 37 -8.71 -1.67 -2.81
C LEU A 37 -7.28 -1.16 -2.88
N ARG A 38 -6.85 -0.71 -4.07
CA ARG A 38 -5.60 0.02 -4.24
C ARG A 38 -5.86 1.50 -3.98
N VAL A 39 -5.12 2.07 -3.05
CA VAL A 39 -5.12 3.52 -2.79
C VAL A 39 -4.20 4.21 -3.80
N GLN A 40 -4.75 5.13 -4.57
CA GLN A 40 -4.02 5.97 -5.52
C GLN A 40 -4.03 7.41 -5.03
N ASN A 41 -2.98 7.80 -4.31
CA ASN A 41 -2.73 9.18 -3.88
C ASN A 41 -1.40 9.66 -4.47
N ARG A 42 -1.47 10.52 -5.48
CA ARG A 42 -0.28 10.99 -6.23
C ARG A 42 0.69 11.77 -5.35
N ASP A 43 0.19 12.65 -4.49
CA ASP A 43 1.03 13.54 -3.69
C ASP A 43 1.77 12.76 -2.59
N LEU A 44 1.07 11.87 -1.89
CA LEU A 44 1.70 11.00 -0.89
C LEU A 44 2.69 10.02 -1.53
N TRP A 45 2.38 9.48 -2.72
CA TRP A 45 3.31 8.62 -3.44
C TRP A 45 4.59 9.35 -3.84
N LEU A 46 4.49 10.58 -4.35
CA LEU A 46 5.66 11.39 -4.68
C LEU A 46 6.52 11.68 -3.45
N ASN A 47 5.91 12.09 -2.35
CA ASN A 47 6.61 12.35 -1.09
C ASN A 47 7.29 11.08 -0.54
N TYR A 48 6.60 9.94 -0.64
CA TYR A 48 7.15 8.64 -0.27
C TYR A 48 8.40 8.28 -1.09
N GLN A 49 8.32 8.41 -2.42
CA GLN A 49 9.43 8.07 -3.33
C GLN A 49 10.66 8.97 -3.10
N ILE A 50 10.47 10.26 -2.87
CA ILE A 50 11.56 11.19 -2.51
C ILE A 50 12.26 10.72 -1.23
N LYS A 51 11.49 10.37 -0.19
CA LYS A 51 12.05 9.89 1.08
C LYS A 51 12.78 8.55 0.91
N LYS A 52 12.23 7.64 0.10
CA LYS A 52 12.87 6.36 -0.24
C LYS A 52 14.24 6.59 -0.89
N GLN A 53 14.32 7.44 -1.92
CA GLN A 53 15.59 7.75 -2.61
C GLN A 53 16.63 8.34 -1.66
N ASN A 54 16.22 9.24 -0.77
CA ASN A 54 17.10 9.83 0.23
C ASN A 54 17.66 8.78 1.21
N ILE A 55 16.82 7.86 1.68
CA ILE A 55 17.24 6.77 2.58
C ILE A 55 18.15 5.79 1.84
N ASP A 56 17.82 5.42 0.59
CA ASP A 56 18.63 4.51 -0.21
C ASP A 56 20.04 5.08 -0.44
N SER A 57 20.13 6.37 -0.75
CA SER A 57 21.40 7.09 -0.91
C SER A 57 22.20 7.15 0.39
N LYS A 58 21.53 7.46 1.50
CA LYS A 58 22.17 7.55 2.83
C LYS A 58 22.70 6.21 3.32
N ASN A 59 21.97 5.13 3.06
CA ASN A 59 22.33 3.79 3.55
C ASN A 59 23.20 3.01 2.55
N GLY A 60 23.37 3.50 1.31
CA GLY A 60 24.12 2.81 0.26
C GLY A 60 23.50 1.48 -0.18
N SER A 61 22.19 1.31 0.01
CA SER A 61 21.44 0.08 -0.30
C SER A 61 20.01 0.42 -0.70
N THR A 62 19.36 -0.45 -1.48
CA THR A 62 17.95 -0.34 -1.87
C THR A 62 17.01 -1.26 -1.06
N THR A 63 17.54 -2.02 -0.10
CA THR A 63 16.78 -3.00 0.71
C THR A 63 16.11 -2.37 1.95
N ASN A 64 15.90 -1.05 1.96
CA ASN A 64 15.36 -0.32 3.11
C ASN A 64 13.83 -0.43 3.23
N GLU A 65 13.16 -0.79 2.14
CA GLU A 65 11.70 -0.89 2.07
C GLU A 65 11.22 -2.30 2.48
N LYS A 66 10.16 -2.34 3.29
CA LYS A 66 9.46 -3.57 3.66
C LYS A 66 7.97 -3.35 3.53
N GLU A 67 7.28 -4.32 2.95
CA GLU A 67 5.82 -4.35 2.95
C GLU A 67 5.34 -4.91 4.29
N LEU A 68 4.54 -4.14 5.01
CA LEU A 68 4.03 -4.45 6.35
C LEU A 68 2.51 -4.24 6.39
N PHE A 69 1.86 -4.78 7.43
CA PHE A 69 0.43 -4.61 7.66
C PHE A 69 0.16 -3.58 8.76
N HIS A 70 -0.89 -2.78 8.59
CA HIS A 70 -1.40 -1.84 9.59
C HIS A 70 -2.91 -2.01 9.72
N GLY A 71 -3.39 -2.46 10.88
CA GLY A 71 -4.81 -2.53 11.19
C GLY A 71 -5.28 -1.22 11.82
N THR A 72 -6.45 -0.74 11.40
CA THR A 72 -7.07 0.48 11.92
C THR A 72 -8.58 0.29 12.08
N ASP A 73 -9.21 1.14 12.87
CA ASP A 73 -10.67 1.19 12.98
C ASP A 73 -11.29 1.89 11.75
N PHE A 74 -12.60 1.71 11.56
CA PHE A 74 -13.32 2.25 10.41
C PHE A 74 -13.34 3.78 10.37
N ALA A 75 -13.37 4.47 11.52
CA ALA A 75 -13.47 5.93 11.55
C ALA A 75 -12.16 6.63 11.15
N SER A 76 -11.05 5.90 11.14
CA SER A 76 -9.73 6.40 10.71
C SER A 76 -9.47 6.23 9.21
N ILE A 77 -10.36 5.57 8.46
CA ILE A 77 -10.28 5.47 7.00
C ILE A 77 -10.78 6.80 6.42
N GLN A 78 -9.90 7.55 5.76
CA GLN A 78 -10.17 8.89 5.18
C GLN A 78 -10.64 8.82 3.74
#